data_AF-A0A6B2L0S1-F1
#
_entry.id   AF-A0A6B2L0S1-F1
#
_cell.length_a   1.000
_cell.length_b   1.000
_cell.length_c   1.000
_cell.angle_alpha   90.00
_cell.angle_beta   90.00
_cell.angle_gamma   90.00
#
_symmetry.space_group_name_H-M   'P 1'
#
loop_
_entity.id
_entity.type
_entity.pdbx_description
1 polymer ?
#
loop_
_entity_poly.entity_id
_entity_poly.type
_entity_poly.pdbx_seq_one_letter_code
_entity_poly.pdbx_strand_id
1 'polypeptide(L)'
;MRPCEFEQWSSWSSCSACKNERQVRERSVNDEASQGSPICNDVSTLRQLEESRPCIHSCTFEGTDAIAAINFVYLEWTSRNRLSILIPASYPLMSLNIHPPSGNVISLDLIIRNHKRSLLEEKNCSYPDIMNLILNDTVSMLKKIGSDKVSLAPITLKPINSTCTMQLRIEDQPTFPWLQVLVGAVAVLVFIVILGLFINVYTQIQSLKVIDERLTWPFLSAKKDLFGISWKLKKEEESGNTMKLAYFKKFNRTDSEKVYQLLRDHLEGKAIQFESVWGVYNKTLISRFYKEYGIWSERIKNKTIFQKEDWRNSKDVLREWVYSQFEERVKEFDWNSGEKIPIVPVIHGTSLGKAFKICNTGFAILSTLDKGYYGQGIYVTSYTKYALQYCNGAVPALIVAYLQPGNPYPVIESPLNPDNFVGKPVPPGHQCNYVRVSKGRGYPVTAPTEKSYDEFVIGQEAFLIPVFIVQISSVELINLQKELMRLDKSAQTGYDYEVL
;
A
#
# COMPACT_ATOMS: atom_id res chain seq x y z
N MET A 1 29.11 7.22 -43.43
CA MET A 1 29.37 7.47 -41.99
C MET A 1 30.62 6.72 -41.61
N ARG A 2 31.58 7.37 -40.93
CA ARG A 2 32.77 6.67 -40.46
C ARG A 2 32.41 5.80 -39.25
N PRO A 3 32.93 4.56 -39.17
CA PRO A 3 32.75 3.73 -37.98
C PRO A 3 33.43 4.38 -36.77
N CYS A 4 32.92 4.12 -35.56
CA CYS A 4 33.58 4.57 -34.34
C CYS A 4 34.91 3.84 -34.19
N GLU A 5 35.99 4.59 -34.01
CA GLU A 5 37.30 4.05 -33.66
C GLU A 5 37.48 4.12 -32.15
N PHE A 6 38.04 3.07 -31.56
CA PHE A 6 38.22 2.95 -30.11
C PHE A 6 39.70 2.95 -29.75
N GLU A 7 40.03 3.49 -28.59
CA GLU A 7 41.37 3.38 -28.01
C GLU A 7 41.69 1.93 -27.62
N GLN A 8 42.99 1.69 -27.32
CA GLN A 8 43.42 0.43 -26.76
C GLN A 8 42.82 0.23 -25.35
N TRP A 9 42.56 -1.02 -25.00
CA TRP A 9 42.11 -1.38 -23.66
C TRP A 9 43.14 -1.02 -22.60
N SER A 10 42.67 -0.54 -21.45
CA SER A 10 43.49 -0.41 -20.26
C SER A 10 43.98 -1.77 -19.75
N SER A 11 45.01 -1.74 -18.91
CA SER A 11 45.43 -2.93 -18.17
C SER A 11 44.34 -3.36 -17.20
N TRP A 12 44.23 -4.67 -16.99
CA TRP A 12 43.30 -5.23 -16.01
C TRP A 12 43.56 -4.67 -14.62
N SER A 13 42.49 -4.33 -13.89
CA SER A 13 42.59 -3.99 -12.48
C SER A 13 43.18 -5.14 -11.65
N SER A 14 43.90 -4.80 -10.59
CA SER A 14 44.40 -5.77 -9.60
C SER A 14 43.25 -6.37 -8.79
N CYS A 15 43.32 -7.67 -8.47
CA CYS A 15 42.38 -8.30 -7.54
C CYS A 15 42.77 -7.95 -6.10
N SER A 16 41.83 -7.48 -5.28
CA SER A 16 42.06 -7.05 -3.90
C SER A 16 41.70 -8.10 -2.85
N ALA A 17 40.78 -9.04 -3.12
CA ALA A 17 40.37 -10.10 -2.18
C ALA A 17 39.69 -11.34 -2.84
N CYS A 18 39.80 -12.51 -2.19
CA CYS A 18 39.48 -13.84 -2.72
C CYS A 18 37.99 -14.26 -2.74
N LYS A 19 37.02 -13.34 -2.85
CA LYS A 19 35.60 -13.72 -2.97
C LYS A 19 34.88 -12.92 -4.05
N ASN A 20 34.60 -13.57 -5.18
CA ASN A 20 33.77 -13.09 -6.29
C ASN A 20 34.22 -11.77 -6.95
N GLU A 21 35.45 -11.32 -6.71
CA GLU A 21 35.98 -10.15 -7.39
C GLU A 21 36.25 -10.43 -8.88
N ARG A 22 35.99 -9.42 -9.70
CA ARG A 22 36.25 -9.43 -11.14
C ARG A 22 37.32 -8.39 -11.43
N GLN A 23 38.29 -8.75 -12.27
CA GLN A 23 39.13 -7.74 -12.90
C GLN A 23 38.29 -7.01 -13.93
N VAL A 24 38.47 -5.71 -14.01
CA VAL A 24 37.80 -4.83 -14.97
C VAL A 24 38.86 -4.12 -15.80
N ARG A 25 38.58 -3.92 -17.08
CA ARG A 25 39.33 -3.00 -17.95
C ARG A 25 38.36 -2.21 -18.81
N GLU A 26 38.80 -1.05 -19.24
CA GLU A 26 37.99 -0.06 -19.94
C GLU A 26 38.72 0.44 -21.19
N ARG A 27 37.98 0.96 -22.16
CA ARG A 27 38.52 1.73 -23.30
C ARG A 27 37.57 2.87 -23.65
N SER A 28 38.10 3.90 -24.28
CA SER A 28 37.30 5.05 -24.72
C SER A 28 37.13 5.09 -26.24
N VAL A 29 36.24 5.95 -26.74
CA VAL A 29 36.12 6.27 -28.16
C VAL A 29 37.23 7.26 -28.52
N ASN A 30 37.95 6.99 -29.61
CA ASN A 30 38.92 7.94 -30.13
C ASN A 30 38.17 9.03 -30.93
N ASP A 31 37.90 10.15 -30.27
CA ASP A 31 37.08 11.24 -30.82
C ASP A 31 37.72 11.93 -32.03
N GLU A 32 39.06 12.03 -32.05
CA GLU A 32 39.81 12.63 -33.17
C GLU A 32 39.69 11.77 -34.44
N ALA A 33 39.84 10.45 -34.30
CA ALA A 33 39.70 9.53 -35.42
C ALA A 33 38.24 9.36 -35.87
N SER A 34 37.31 9.43 -34.92
CA SER A 34 35.86 9.26 -35.15
C SER A 34 35.17 10.54 -35.67
N GLN A 35 35.86 11.68 -35.73
CA GLN A 35 35.39 12.98 -36.25
C GLN A 35 34.04 13.43 -35.66
N GLY A 36 33.78 13.16 -34.38
CA GLY A 36 32.54 13.61 -33.71
C GLY A 36 31.24 13.01 -34.26
N SER A 37 31.28 11.78 -34.81
CA SER A 37 30.10 11.09 -35.33
C SER A 37 29.01 10.96 -34.24
N PRO A 38 27.76 11.43 -34.48
CA PRO A 38 26.67 11.41 -33.49
C PRO A 38 26.34 10.00 -32.97
N ILE A 39 26.59 8.97 -33.77
CA ILE A 39 26.36 7.57 -33.40
C ILE A 39 27.31 7.13 -32.27
N CYS A 40 28.51 7.70 -32.19
CA CYS A 40 29.49 7.35 -31.16
C CYS A 40 29.16 7.98 -29.80
N ASN A 41 28.35 9.05 -29.78
CA ASN A 41 27.91 9.69 -28.54
C ASN A 41 27.00 8.77 -27.72
N ASP A 42 26.12 7.99 -28.35
CA ASP A 42 25.28 7.01 -27.64
C ASP A 42 26.13 5.84 -27.11
N VAL A 43 27.17 5.43 -27.84
CA VAL A 43 28.07 4.33 -27.44
C VAL A 43 28.91 4.68 -26.21
N SER A 44 29.27 5.96 -26.04
CA SER A 44 30.01 6.43 -24.86
C SER A 44 29.25 6.20 -23.53
N THR A 45 27.93 6.04 -23.58
CA THR A 45 27.07 5.80 -22.40
C THR A 45 26.73 4.33 -22.18
N LEU A 46 27.12 3.43 -23.09
CA LEU A 46 26.79 2.01 -23.03
C LEU A 46 27.88 1.22 -22.30
N ARG A 47 27.46 0.22 -21.49
CA ARG A 47 28.32 -0.78 -20.82
C ARG A 47 29.22 -1.62 -21.76
N GLN A 48 29.22 -1.35 -23.07
CA GLN A 48 30.04 -2.05 -24.07
C GLN A 48 31.52 -1.61 -24.06
N LEU A 49 31.86 -0.56 -23.31
CA LEU A 49 33.23 -0.07 -23.12
C LEU A 49 33.95 -0.66 -21.89
N GLU A 50 33.29 -1.57 -21.18
CA GLU A 50 33.82 -2.26 -19.99
C GLU A 50 33.84 -3.76 -20.22
N GLU A 51 34.98 -4.41 -19.93
CA GLU A 51 35.10 -5.87 -19.93
C GLU A 51 35.46 -6.35 -18.53
N SER A 52 34.83 -7.44 -18.06
CA SER A 52 35.11 -8.02 -16.75
C SER A 52 35.31 -9.52 -16.78
N ARG A 53 36.30 -10.02 -16.04
CA ARG A 53 36.63 -11.45 -15.92
C ARG A 53 36.88 -11.87 -14.47
N PRO A 54 36.58 -13.12 -14.09
CA PRO A 54 36.95 -13.63 -12.77
C PRO A 54 38.48 -13.70 -12.61
N CYS A 55 38.96 -13.46 -11.39
CA CYS A 55 40.38 -13.62 -11.05
C CYS A 55 40.82 -15.10 -11.19
N ILE A 56 42.02 -15.36 -11.74
CA ILE A 56 42.49 -16.71 -12.14
C ILE A 56 43.42 -17.37 -11.09
N HIS A 57 43.66 -16.78 -9.91
CA HIS A 57 44.55 -17.40 -8.93
C HIS A 57 43.92 -18.57 -8.17
N SER A 58 44.55 -19.74 -8.29
CA SER A 58 44.40 -20.89 -7.41
C SER A 58 44.93 -20.53 -6.03
N CYS A 59 44.03 -20.19 -5.12
CA CYS A 59 44.40 -19.99 -3.72
C CYS A 59 44.81 -21.34 -3.13
N THR A 60 46.08 -21.47 -2.75
CA THR A 60 46.54 -22.55 -1.88
C THR A 60 45.95 -22.32 -0.49
N PHE A 61 44.88 -23.05 -0.19
CA PHE A 61 44.34 -23.40 1.13
C PHE A 61 44.80 -22.51 2.32
N GLU A 62 44.16 -21.36 2.51
CA GLU A 62 44.01 -20.78 3.85
C GLU A 62 42.79 -21.42 4.51
N GLY A 63 42.99 -22.64 5.02
CA GLY A 63 41.98 -23.38 5.77
C GLY A 63 41.77 -22.76 7.15
N THR A 64 40.56 -22.28 7.39
CA THR A 64 40.04 -21.76 8.66
C THR A 64 39.66 -22.87 9.65
N ASP A 65 40.44 -23.95 9.74
CA ASP A 65 40.18 -25.00 10.73
C ASP A 65 41.35 -25.07 11.70
N ALA A 66 41.06 -25.21 13.00
CA ALA A 66 42.02 -25.71 13.97
C ALA A 66 42.76 -26.94 13.43
N ILE A 67 42.09 -27.81 12.66
CA ILE A 67 42.69 -28.98 11.99
C ILE A 67 43.79 -28.60 10.97
N ALA A 68 43.64 -27.50 10.23
CA ALA A 68 44.67 -27.03 9.30
C ALA A 68 45.88 -26.43 10.03
N ALA A 69 45.65 -25.67 11.11
CA ALA A 69 46.70 -25.17 11.98
C ALA A 69 47.45 -26.32 12.67
N ILE A 70 46.71 -27.32 13.15
CA ILE A 70 47.23 -28.55 13.76
C ILE A 70 48.05 -29.35 12.74
N ASN A 71 47.54 -29.53 11.52
CA ASN A 71 48.27 -30.22 10.44
C ASN A 71 49.52 -29.46 10.01
N PHE A 72 49.48 -28.12 9.97
CA PHE A 72 50.66 -27.30 9.70
C PHE A 72 51.72 -27.45 10.79
N VAL A 73 51.34 -27.37 12.06
CA VAL A 73 52.24 -27.60 13.20
C VAL A 73 52.81 -29.02 13.15
N TYR A 74 51.98 -30.02 12.87
CA TYR A 74 52.40 -31.42 12.74
C TYR A 74 53.36 -31.64 11.55
N LEU A 75 53.10 -31.03 10.39
CA LEU A 75 53.93 -31.13 9.18
C LEU A 75 55.27 -30.38 9.32
N GLU A 76 55.28 -29.16 9.86
CA GLU A 76 56.53 -28.44 10.16
C GLU A 76 57.37 -29.20 11.20
N TRP A 77 56.72 -29.83 12.18
CA TRP A 77 57.41 -30.65 13.18
C TRP A 77 58.04 -31.91 12.59
N THR A 78 57.25 -32.69 11.85
CA THR A 78 57.68 -33.98 11.28
C THR A 78 58.68 -33.80 10.14
N SER A 79 58.54 -32.76 9.31
CA SER A 79 59.45 -32.51 8.17
C SER A 79 60.86 -32.07 8.59
N ARG A 80 61.00 -31.37 9.74
CA ARG A 80 62.32 -30.91 10.22
C ARG A 80 63.00 -31.89 11.17
N ASN A 81 62.28 -32.88 11.68
CA ASN A 81 62.75 -33.92 12.61
C ASN A 81 63.55 -33.40 13.83
N ARG A 82 63.47 -32.09 14.11
CA ARG A 82 64.15 -31.36 15.18
C ARG A 82 63.38 -30.06 15.43
N LEU A 83 62.59 -30.02 16.49
CA LEU A 83 62.45 -28.76 17.22
C LEU A 83 63.76 -28.64 18.00
N SER A 84 64.61 -27.69 17.62
CA SER A 84 65.79 -27.36 18.43
C SER A 84 65.30 -26.56 19.63
N ILE A 85 64.53 -27.20 20.53
CA ILE A 85 64.46 -26.71 21.90
C ILE A 85 65.90 -26.84 22.36
N LEU A 86 66.57 -25.70 22.54
CA LEU A 86 67.91 -25.67 23.08
C LEU A 86 67.77 -26.09 24.54
N ILE A 87 67.70 -27.39 24.77
CA ILE A 87 67.70 -27.96 26.11
C ILE A 87 69.12 -27.67 26.61
N PRO A 88 69.28 -26.88 27.69
CA PRO A 88 70.60 -26.62 28.26
C PRO A 88 71.31 -27.96 28.49
N ALA A 89 72.61 -28.03 28.19
CA ALA A 89 73.39 -29.28 28.21
C ALA A 89 73.40 -30.03 29.56
N SER A 90 72.77 -29.47 30.59
CA SER A 90 72.62 -30.00 31.95
C SER A 90 71.50 -31.03 32.15
N TYR A 91 70.68 -31.36 31.15
CA TYR A 91 69.54 -32.29 31.32
C TYR A 91 69.74 -33.64 30.58
N PRO A 92 69.51 -34.80 31.24
CA PRO A 92 69.58 -36.10 30.58
C PRO A 92 68.36 -36.33 29.65
N LEU A 93 68.59 -37.13 28.60
CA LEU A 93 67.66 -37.63 27.58
C LEU A 93 66.16 -37.34 27.84
N MET A 94 65.66 -36.26 27.25
CA MET A 94 64.23 -36.04 27.04
C MET A 94 63.83 -36.55 25.66
N SER A 95 62.71 -37.28 25.59
CA SER A 95 62.05 -37.59 24.32
C SER A 95 60.64 -37.00 24.34
N LEU A 96 60.30 -36.22 23.33
CA LEU A 96 58.98 -35.67 23.14
C LEU A 96 58.25 -36.50 22.10
N ASN A 97 57.12 -37.11 22.49
CA ASN A 97 56.25 -37.85 21.58
C ASN A 97 55.04 -36.98 21.26
N ILE A 98 54.74 -36.81 19.97
CA ILE A 98 53.54 -36.12 19.51
C ILE A 98 52.55 -37.18 19.05
N HIS A 99 51.34 -37.12 19.59
CA HIS A 99 50.25 -37.98 19.13
C HIS A 99 49.52 -37.35 17.94
N PRO A 100 48.99 -38.17 17.01
CA PRO A 100 48.10 -37.70 15.97
C PRO A 100 46.93 -36.91 16.59
N PRO A 101 46.49 -35.82 15.96
CA PRO A 101 45.44 -34.99 16.51
C PRO A 101 44.10 -35.74 16.61
N SER A 102 43.36 -35.44 17.67
CA SER A 102 42.00 -35.97 17.90
C SER A 102 41.03 -34.79 18.00
N GLY A 103 40.37 -34.46 16.90
CA GLY A 103 39.60 -33.22 16.77
C GLY A 103 40.50 -31.99 16.90
N ASN A 104 40.14 -31.06 17.80
CA ASN A 104 40.86 -29.80 18.01
C ASN A 104 41.93 -29.89 19.13
N VAL A 105 42.42 -31.10 19.43
CA VAL A 105 43.38 -31.35 20.52
C VAL A 105 44.68 -31.93 19.98
N ILE A 106 45.82 -31.33 20.34
CA ILE A 106 47.15 -31.93 20.16
C ILE A 106 47.66 -32.36 21.54
N SER A 107 48.02 -33.64 21.68
CA SER A 107 48.65 -34.14 22.90
C SER A 107 50.16 -34.29 22.71
N LEU A 108 50.94 -33.74 23.64
CA LEU A 108 52.40 -33.76 23.65
C LEU A 108 52.88 -34.50 24.90
N ASP A 109 53.52 -35.65 24.72
CA ASP A 109 54.04 -36.45 25.83
C ASP A 109 55.54 -36.19 26.00
N LEU A 110 55.91 -35.48 27.06
CA LEU A 110 57.30 -35.26 27.42
C LEU A 110 57.78 -36.39 28.34
N ILE A 111 58.62 -37.28 27.81
CA ILE A 111 59.24 -38.35 28.59
C ILE A 111 60.62 -37.88 29.04
N ILE A 112 60.76 -37.64 30.34
CA ILE A 112 62.05 -37.33 30.96
C ILE A 112 62.62 -38.63 31.55
N ARG A 113 63.65 -39.20 30.94
CA ARG A 113 64.29 -40.43 31.48
C ARG A 113 65.38 -40.05 32.47
N ASN A 114 65.08 -40.15 33.75
CA ASN A 114 66.08 -39.90 34.79
C ASN A 114 66.96 -41.15 34.98
N HIS A 115 68.28 -41.04 34.77
CA HIS A 115 69.17 -42.19 34.71
C HIS A 115 69.66 -42.69 36.09
N LYS A 116 69.32 -42.00 37.19
CA LYS A 116 69.66 -42.42 38.56
C LYS A 116 68.41 -42.80 39.34
N ARG A 117 68.30 -44.10 39.64
CA ARG A 117 67.15 -44.77 40.26
C ARG A 117 67.09 -44.66 41.79
N SER A 118 67.75 -43.69 42.40
CA SER A 118 67.70 -43.53 43.85
C SER A 118 67.56 -42.07 44.23
N LEU A 119 66.52 -41.80 45.02
CA LEU A 119 66.13 -40.52 45.60
C LEU A 119 65.37 -39.64 44.59
N LEU A 120 64.06 -39.84 44.55
CA LEU A 120 63.04 -38.79 44.71
C LEU A 120 61.65 -39.41 44.46
N GLU A 121 60.97 -39.76 45.55
CA GLU A 121 59.51 -39.68 45.59
C GLU A 121 59.13 -38.19 45.53
N GLU A 122 59.16 -37.58 44.35
CA GLU A 122 58.56 -36.26 44.14
C GLU A 122 57.43 -36.39 43.13
N LYS A 123 56.20 -36.32 43.67
CA LYS A 123 54.93 -36.29 42.93
C LYS A 123 54.69 -35.00 42.13
N ASN A 124 55.68 -34.12 42.00
CA ASN A 124 55.52 -32.80 41.39
C ASN A 124 56.32 -32.71 40.09
N CYS A 125 55.64 -32.78 38.95
CA CYS A 125 56.16 -32.37 37.65
C CYS A 125 56.34 -30.83 37.63
N SER A 126 57.29 -30.28 38.39
CA SER A 126 57.54 -28.84 38.44
C SER A 126 58.81 -28.49 37.65
N TYR A 127 58.69 -28.40 36.33
CA TYR A 127 59.72 -27.80 35.46
C TYR A 127 59.17 -26.53 34.79
N PRO A 128 58.85 -25.47 35.56
CA PRO A 128 58.19 -24.28 35.05
C PRO A 128 58.97 -23.61 33.90
N ASP A 129 60.29 -23.66 33.92
CA ASP A 129 61.12 -23.02 32.88
C ASP A 129 60.99 -23.69 31.51
N ILE A 130 61.01 -25.03 31.46
CA ILE A 130 60.84 -25.79 30.22
C ILE A 130 59.42 -25.62 29.68
N MET A 131 58.43 -25.63 30.58
CA MET A 131 57.02 -25.45 30.22
C MET A 131 56.75 -24.06 29.65
N ASN A 132 57.34 -23.02 30.25
CA ASN A 132 57.26 -21.65 29.74
C ASN A 132 57.94 -21.51 28.38
N LEU A 133 59.05 -22.21 28.14
CA LEU A 133 59.76 -22.19 26.86
C LEU A 133 58.93 -22.85 25.74
N ILE A 134 58.40 -24.05 26.00
CA ILE A 134 57.51 -24.76 25.07
C ILE A 134 56.25 -23.92 24.80
N LEU A 135 55.65 -23.33 25.85
CA LEU A 135 54.47 -22.50 25.71
C LEU A 135 54.74 -21.24 24.89
N ASN A 136 55.85 -20.54 25.15
CA ASN A 136 56.20 -19.32 24.42
C ASN A 136 56.50 -19.59 22.94
N ASP A 137 57.19 -20.68 22.62
CA ASP A 137 57.46 -21.06 21.22
C ASP A 137 56.16 -21.49 20.52
N THR A 138 55.31 -22.27 21.20
CA THR A 138 54.00 -22.67 20.67
C THR A 138 53.10 -21.46 20.42
N VAL A 139 53.05 -20.50 21.36
CA VAL A 139 52.32 -19.24 21.22
C VAL A 139 52.89 -18.41 20.07
N SER A 140 54.22 -18.35 19.91
CA SER A 140 54.88 -17.63 18.81
C SER A 140 54.54 -18.23 17.44
N MET A 141 54.49 -19.56 17.33
CA MET A 141 54.05 -20.25 16.12
C MET A 141 52.56 -20.00 15.83
N LEU A 142 51.70 -20.08 16.85
CA LEU A 142 50.26 -19.83 16.71
C LEU A 142 49.93 -18.36 16.41
N LYS A 143 50.72 -17.40 16.90
CA LYS A 143 50.60 -15.97 16.54
C LYS A 143 50.73 -15.73 15.04
N LYS A 144 51.51 -16.54 14.31
CA LYS A 144 51.62 -16.46 12.85
C LYS A 144 50.36 -16.93 12.11
N ILE A 145 49.47 -17.65 12.79
CA ILE A 145 48.21 -18.19 12.26
C ILE A 145 47.02 -17.23 12.52
N GLY A 146 47.23 -16.17 13.31
CA GLY A 146 46.20 -15.21 13.73
C GLY A 146 45.82 -15.43 15.19
N SER A 147 46.46 -14.67 16.09
CA SER A 147 46.33 -14.82 17.56
C SER A 147 44.94 -14.60 18.12
N ASP A 148 44.04 -14.04 17.33
CA ASP A 148 42.64 -13.72 17.60
C ASP A 148 41.69 -14.91 17.38
N LYS A 149 42.15 -16.01 16.79
CA LYS A 149 41.31 -17.16 16.41
C LYS A 149 41.50 -18.41 17.25
N VAL A 150 42.58 -18.47 18.03
CA VAL A 150 42.98 -19.66 18.81
C VAL A 150 43.17 -19.28 20.27
N SER A 151 42.39 -19.90 21.16
CA SER A 151 42.68 -19.85 22.60
C SER A 151 43.40 -21.10 23.06
N LEU A 152 44.47 -20.90 23.86
CA LEU A 152 45.20 -21.97 24.52
C LEU A 152 44.55 -22.27 25.87
N ALA A 153 44.11 -23.51 26.07
CA ALA A 153 43.66 -23.93 27.40
C ALA A 153 44.85 -24.07 28.38
N PRO A 154 44.60 -23.97 29.70
CA PRO A 154 45.63 -24.18 30.71
C PRO A 154 46.28 -25.56 30.57
N ILE A 155 47.61 -25.58 30.66
CA ILE A 155 48.37 -26.82 30.57
C ILE A 155 48.04 -27.70 31.78
N THR A 156 47.48 -28.88 31.53
CA THR A 156 47.25 -29.86 32.59
C THR A 156 48.37 -30.90 32.56
N LEU A 157 49.15 -30.97 33.65
CA LEU A 157 50.16 -32.01 33.86
C LEU A 157 49.52 -33.21 34.57
N LYS A 158 49.56 -34.38 33.92
CA LYS A 158 49.14 -35.63 34.57
C LYS A 158 50.34 -36.56 34.70
N PRO A 159 50.71 -36.97 35.94
CA PRO A 159 51.72 -38.00 36.11
C PRO A 159 51.11 -39.36 35.71
N ILE A 160 51.63 -39.99 34.66
CA ILE A 160 51.23 -41.34 34.23
C ILE A 160 52.50 -42.18 34.15
N ASN A 161 52.63 -43.22 34.97
CA ASN A 161 53.71 -44.21 34.89
C ASN A 161 55.13 -43.61 34.78
N SER A 162 55.47 -42.62 35.60
CA SER A 162 56.78 -41.91 35.58
C SER A 162 57.01 -40.98 34.39
N THR A 163 55.96 -40.61 33.65
CA THR A 163 56.00 -39.61 32.57
C THR A 163 55.08 -38.43 32.89
N CYS A 164 55.49 -37.22 32.52
CA CYS A 164 54.69 -36.00 32.66
C CYS A 164 54.08 -35.68 31.29
N THR A 165 52.77 -35.87 31.12
CA THR A 165 52.10 -35.55 29.85
C THR A 165 51.57 -34.12 29.86
N MET A 166 51.74 -33.41 28.74
CA MET A 166 51.29 -32.03 28.52
C MET A 166 50.22 -32.02 27.42
N GLN A 167 48.99 -31.66 27.78
CA GLN A 167 47.91 -31.54 26.79
C GLN A 167 47.72 -30.08 26.36
N LEU A 168 47.82 -29.83 25.05
CA LEU A 168 47.55 -28.54 24.44
C LEU A 168 46.19 -28.59 23.74
N ARG A 169 45.21 -27.85 24.26
CA ARG A 169 43.90 -27.73 23.62
C ARG A 169 43.83 -26.41 22.87
N ILE A 170 43.55 -26.49 21.57
CA ILE A 170 43.34 -25.36 20.67
C ILE A 170 41.82 -25.29 20.49
N GLU A 171 41.16 -24.31 21.09
CA GLU A 171 39.72 -24.12 20.88
C GLU A 171 39.51 -23.05 19.80
N ASP A 172 38.70 -23.37 18.79
CA ASP A 172 38.23 -22.38 17.82
C ASP A 172 37.34 -21.39 18.56
N GLN A 173 37.71 -20.11 18.54
CA GLN A 173 36.84 -19.06 19.04
C GLN A 173 35.61 -18.99 18.10
N PRO A 174 34.37 -19.05 18.63
CA PRO A 174 33.18 -19.02 17.80
C PRO A 174 33.20 -17.73 16.98
N THR A 175 33.22 -17.87 15.66
CA THR A 175 33.11 -16.73 14.76
C THR A 175 31.86 -15.94 15.16
N PHE A 176 32.06 -14.64 15.46
CA PHE A 176 31.00 -13.74 15.90
C PHE A 176 29.76 -13.93 15.01
N PRO A 177 28.55 -14.15 15.56
CA PRO A 177 27.41 -14.64 14.79
C PRO A 177 26.74 -13.51 14.00
N TRP A 178 27.47 -12.90 13.08
CA TRP A 178 27.01 -11.81 12.22
C TRP A 178 25.71 -12.19 11.48
N LEU A 179 25.53 -13.47 11.17
CA LEU A 179 24.31 -13.98 10.54
C LEU A 179 23.09 -13.86 11.46
N GLN A 180 23.23 -14.12 12.77
CA GLN A 180 22.11 -13.96 13.72
C GLN A 180 21.77 -12.49 13.93
N VAL A 181 22.78 -11.62 13.99
CA VAL A 181 22.60 -10.16 14.07
C VAL A 181 21.90 -9.64 12.81
N LEU A 182 22.30 -10.11 11.62
CA LEU A 182 21.70 -9.71 10.35
C LEU A 182 20.23 -10.17 10.23
N VAL A 183 19.93 -11.42 10.59
CA VAL A 183 18.56 -11.95 10.58
C VAL A 183 17.68 -11.17 11.57
N GLY A 184 18.20 -10.85 12.76
CA GLY A 184 17.52 -10.01 13.74
C GLY A 184 17.21 -8.61 13.20
N ALA A 185 18.19 -7.96 12.55
CA ALA A 185 18.03 -6.63 11.96
C ALA A 185 16.97 -6.63 10.82
N VAL A 186 16.99 -7.62 9.94
CA VAL A 186 16.00 -7.76 8.86
C VAL A 186 14.60 -7.99 9.43
N ALA A 187 14.45 -8.85 10.44
CA ALA A 187 13.15 -9.10 11.07
C ALA A 187 12.57 -7.84 11.71
N VAL A 188 13.40 -7.03 12.38
CA VAL A 188 12.98 -5.74 12.97
C VAL A 188 12.55 -4.75 11.88
N LEU A 189 13.29 -4.65 10.77
CA LEU A 189 12.91 -3.77 9.65
C LEU A 189 11.57 -4.19 9.03
N VAL A 190 11.39 -5.49 8.79
CA VAL A 190 10.11 -6.03 8.27
C VAL A 190 8.96 -5.73 9.23
N PHE A 191 9.18 -5.89 10.54
CA PHE A 191 8.17 -5.57 11.56
C PHE A 191 7.80 -4.08 11.57
N ILE A 192 8.79 -3.17 11.48
CA ILE A 192 8.54 -1.73 11.41
C ILE A 192 7.71 -1.36 10.17
N VAL A 193 8.02 -1.95 9.01
CA VAL A 193 7.24 -1.73 7.78
C VAL A 193 5.80 -2.22 7.94
N ILE A 194 5.61 -3.43 8.49
CA ILE A 194 4.27 -3.98 8.74
C ILE A 194 3.48 -3.11 9.74
N LEU A 195 4.12 -2.66 10.82
CA LEU A 195 3.50 -1.78 11.82
C LEU A 195 3.12 -0.43 11.22
N GLY A 196 3.99 0.17 10.39
CA GLY A 196 3.71 1.40 9.67
C GLY A 196 2.51 1.26 8.71
N LEU A 197 2.43 0.14 7.98
CA LEU A 197 1.28 -0.18 7.14
C LEU A 197 0.00 -0.33 7.97
N PHE A 198 0.07 -1.01 9.11
CA PHE A 198 -1.07 -1.19 10.02
C PHE A 198 -1.56 0.14 10.58
N ILE A 199 -0.66 1.02 11.05
CA ILE A 199 -1.00 2.36 11.54
C ILE A 199 -1.62 3.20 10.43
N ASN A 200 -1.07 3.16 9.21
CA ASN A 200 -1.62 3.88 8.06
C ASN A 200 -3.04 3.39 7.71
N VAL A 201 -3.27 2.07 7.66
CA VAL A 201 -4.61 1.50 7.42
C VAL A 201 -5.57 1.85 8.57
N TYR A 202 -5.11 1.75 9.82
CA TYR A 202 -5.91 2.07 10.99
C TYR A 202 -6.35 3.53 10.99
N THR A 203 -5.42 4.48 10.85
CA THR A 203 -5.73 5.92 10.78
C THR A 203 -6.71 6.25 9.65
N GLN A 204 -6.54 5.60 8.50
CA GLN A 204 -7.45 5.69 7.37
C GLN A 204 -8.85 5.08 7.59
N ILE A 205 -8.97 4.08 8.46
CA ILE A 205 -10.27 3.52 8.86
C ILE A 205 -10.92 4.43 9.90
N GLN A 206 -10.14 4.97 10.85
CA GLN A 206 -10.65 5.91 11.85
C GLN A 206 -11.21 7.18 11.20
N SER A 207 -10.61 7.68 10.13
CA SER A 207 -11.17 8.82 9.39
C SER A 207 -12.54 8.53 8.76
N LEU A 208 -12.88 7.25 8.51
CA LEU A 208 -14.19 6.87 7.99
C LEU A 208 -15.24 6.76 9.10
N LYS A 209 -14.84 6.51 10.36
CA LYS A 209 -15.78 6.43 11.50
C LYS A 209 -16.46 7.75 11.85
N VAL A 210 -16.09 8.85 11.20
CA VAL A 210 -16.79 10.14 11.32
C VAL A 210 -18.25 10.01 10.85
N ILE A 211 -18.50 9.10 9.90
CA ILE A 211 -19.82 8.75 9.35
C ILE A 211 -20.27 7.39 9.91
N ASP A 212 -21.59 7.20 10.02
CA ASP A 212 -22.22 5.94 10.41
C ASP A 212 -21.70 4.75 9.58
N GLU A 213 -21.46 3.62 10.26
CA GLU A 213 -20.87 2.42 9.66
C GLU A 213 -21.69 1.86 8.49
N ARG A 214 -23.02 2.06 8.51
CA ARG A 214 -23.96 1.64 7.46
C ARG A 214 -23.75 2.36 6.14
N LEU A 215 -23.12 3.54 6.17
CA LEU A 215 -22.75 4.29 4.97
C LEU A 215 -21.31 3.98 4.51
N THR A 216 -20.47 3.45 5.40
CA THR A 216 -19.04 3.29 5.10
C THR A 216 -18.65 1.90 4.61
N TRP A 217 -19.53 0.90 4.74
CA TRP A 217 -19.21 -0.49 4.39
C TRP A 217 -18.65 -0.70 2.96
N PRO A 218 -19.10 0.01 1.90
CA PRO A 218 -18.53 -0.19 0.56
C PRO A 218 -17.07 0.26 0.51
N PHE A 219 -16.76 1.37 1.19
CA PHE A 219 -15.41 1.93 1.27
C PHE A 219 -14.50 1.08 2.17
N LEU A 220 -15.03 0.54 3.28
CA LEU A 220 -14.30 -0.39 4.13
C LEU A 220 -13.99 -1.69 3.39
N SER A 221 -14.92 -2.20 2.57
CA SER A 221 -14.68 -3.35 1.70
C SER A 221 -13.56 -3.09 0.70
N ALA A 222 -13.51 -1.89 0.12
CA ALA A 222 -12.43 -1.48 -0.79
C ALA A 222 -11.07 -1.36 -0.07
N LYS A 223 -11.01 -0.73 1.11
CA LYS A 223 -9.76 -0.58 1.85
C LYS A 223 -9.22 -1.89 2.41
N LYS A 224 -10.10 -2.81 2.82
CA LYS A 224 -9.70 -4.14 3.32
C LYS A 224 -9.11 -5.01 2.21
N ASP A 225 -9.42 -4.74 0.94
CA ASP A 225 -8.79 -5.40 -0.20
C ASP A 225 -7.41 -4.78 -0.48
N LEU A 226 -6.50 -4.92 0.50
CA LEU A 226 -5.14 -4.38 0.50
C LEU A 226 -4.32 -4.78 -0.74
N PHE A 227 -4.68 -5.90 -1.37
CA PHE A 227 -4.01 -6.43 -2.55
C PHE A 227 -4.74 -6.13 -3.87
N GLY A 228 -5.89 -5.44 -3.82
CA GLY A 228 -6.67 -5.07 -5.00
C GLY A 228 -7.15 -6.28 -5.82
N ILE A 229 -7.40 -7.42 -5.18
CA ILE A 229 -7.74 -8.67 -5.87
C ILE A 229 -9.18 -8.61 -6.40
N SER A 230 -10.10 -8.07 -5.60
CA SER A 230 -11.53 -7.99 -5.94
C SER A 230 -11.94 -6.63 -6.49
N TRP A 231 -11.29 -5.55 -6.05
CA TRP A 231 -11.52 -4.19 -6.54
C TRP A 231 -10.62 -3.90 -7.73
N LYS A 232 -11.19 -3.98 -8.92
CA LYS A 232 -10.46 -3.78 -10.16
C LYS A 232 -10.46 -2.31 -10.54
N LEU A 233 -9.27 -1.81 -10.85
CA LEU A 233 -9.13 -0.54 -11.52
C LEU A 233 -9.62 -0.69 -12.96
N LYS A 234 -10.69 0.01 -13.31
CA LYS A 234 -11.13 0.09 -14.70
C LYS A 234 -10.23 1.10 -15.41
N LYS A 235 -9.28 0.61 -16.21
CA LYS A 235 -8.49 1.47 -17.09
C LYS A 235 -9.37 1.85 -18.28
N GLU A 236 -9.66 3.13 -18.44
CA GLU A 236 -10.20 3.65 -19.69
C GLU A 236 -8.99 4.14 -20.49
N GLU A 237 -8.72 3.48 -21.61
CA GLU A 237 -7.70 3.90 -22.57
C GLU A 237 -8.29 4.97 -23.48
N GLU A 238 -8.48 6.19 -22.96
CA GLU A 238 -8.70 7.37 -23.80
C GLU A 238 -7.36 8.10 -23.95
N SER A 239 -6.88 8.18 -25.20
CA SER A 239 -5.87 9.13 -25.71
C SER A 239 -4.54 9.28 -24.94
N GLY A 240 -4.02 8.20 -24.35
CA GLY A 240 -2.63 8.14 -23.88
C GLY A 240 -2.35 8.80 -22.52
N ASN A 241 -3.37 9.34 -21.84
CA ASN A 241 -3.21 9.90 -20.49
C ASN A 241 -4.16 9.18 -19.51
N THR A 242 -3.74 8.03 -19.00
CA THR A 242 -4.57 7.18 -18.14
C THR A 242 -4.71 7.79 -16.74
N MET A 243 -5.69 8.67 -16.53
CA MET A 243 -6.06 9.11 -15.18
C MET A 243 -6.84 8.01 -14.45
N LYS A 244 -6.14 7.35 -13.52
CA LYS A 244 -6.66 6.29 -12.64
C LYS A 244 -7.27 6.92 -11.39
N LEU A 245 -8.58 7.10 -11.32
CA LEU A 245 -9.20 7.79 -10.17
C LEU A 245 -10.12 6.87 -9.32
N ALA A 246 -10.81 5.91 -9.93
CA ALA A 246 -11.74 5.02 -9.21
C ALA A 246 -11.47 3.51 -9.40
N TYR A 247 -11.73 2.76 -8.34
CA TYR A 247 -11.78 1.30 -8.30
C TYR A 247 -13.23 0.84 -8.29
N PHE A 248 -13.50 -0.25 -9.00
CA PHE A 248 -14.84 -0.82 -9.12
C PHE A 248 -14.84 -2.29 -8.74
N LYS A 249 -15.88 -2.74 -8.07
CA LYS A 249 -16.10 -4.15 -7.77
C LYS A 249 -17.52 -4.53 -8.17
N LYS A 250 -17.66 -5.44 -9.14
CA LYS A 250 -18.95 -6.05 -9.43
C LYS A 250 -19.36 -6.89 -8.23
N PHE A 251 -20.50 -6.58 -7.63
CA PHE A 251 -20.97 -7.26 -6.43
C PHE A 251 -21.51 -8.65 -6.76
N ASN A 252 -21.34 -9.57 -5.81
CA ASN A 252 -22.02 -10.86 -5.84
C ASN A 252 -23.50 -10.68 -5.46
N ARG A 253 -24.27 -11.76 -5.45
CA ARG A 253 -25.71 -11.72 -5.11
C ARG A 253 -25.96 -11.13 -3.72
N THR A 254 -25.20 -11.51 -2.71
CA THR A 254 -25.38 -11.07 -1.32
C THR A 254 -25.12 -9.58 -1.15
N ASP A 255 -24.03 -9.05 -1.72
CA ASP A 255 -23.70 -7.62 -1.63
C ASP A 255 -24.65 -6.77 -2.50
N SER A 256 -25.09 -7.30 -3.65
CA SER A 256 -26.10 -6.64 -4.49
C SER A 256 -27.44 -6.53 -3.78
N GLU A 257 -27.84 -7.55 -3.00
CA GLU A 257 -29.11 -7.54 -2.28
C GLU A 257 -29.19 -6.42 -1.24
N LYS A 258 -28.08 -6.04 -0.60
CA LYS A 258 -28.05 -4.88 0.31
C LYS A 258 -28.38 -3.57 -0.42
N VAL A 259 -27.85 -3.41 -1.63
CA VAL A 259 -28.13 -2.24 -2.47
C VAL A 259 -29.58 -2.28 -2.97
N TYR A 260 -30.09 -3.46 -3.31
CA TYR A 260 -31.49 -3.62 -3.69
C TYR A 260 -32.45 -3.33 -2.53
N GLN A 261 -32.14 -3.75 -1.31
CA GLN A 261 -32.92 -3.40 -0.12
C GLN A 261 -32.97 -1.87 0.06
N LEU A 262 -31.83 -1.18 0.00
CA LEU A 262 -31.80 0.29 0.05
C LEU A 262 -32.71 0.91 -1.03
N LEU A 263 -32.61 0.44 -2.27
CA LEU A 263 -33.43 0.95 -3.37
C LEU A 263 -34.92 0.71 -3.14
N ARG A 264 -35.30 -0.50 -2.71
CA ARG A 264 -36.71 -0.87 -2.51
C ARG A 264 -37.34 -0.19 -1.31
N ASP A 265 -36.61 -0.11 -0.21
CA ASP A 265 -37.17 0.28 1.08
C ASP A 265 -37.16 1.81 1.25
N HIS A 266 -36.17 2.49 0.68
CA HIS A 266 -35.99 3.93 0.85
C HIS A 266 -36.09 4.77 -0.43
N LEU A 267 -35.81 4.18 -1.61
CA LEU A 267 -35.70 4.94 -2.87
C LEU A 267 -36.76 4.57 -3.92
N GLU A 268 -37.90 4.00 -3.48
CA GLU A 268 -39.03 3.57 -4.33
C GLU A 268 -38.67 2.63 -5.51
N GLY A 269 -37.65 1.81 -5.35
CA GLY A 269 -37.15 0.86 -6.36
C GLY A 269 -37.90 -0.49 -6.45
N LYS A 270 -39.00 -0.70 -5.72
CA LYS A 270 -39.68 -2.02 -5.57
C LYS A 270 -40.04 -2.72 -6.87
N ALA A 271 -40.35 -1.98 -7.92
CA ALA A 271 -40.81 -2.54 -9.19
C ALA A 271 -39.69 -2.80 -10.21
N ILE A 272 -38.44 -2.44 -9.92
CA ILE A 272 -37.38 -2.39 -10.93
C ILE A 272 -36.51 -3.63 -10.83
N GLN A 273 -36.31 -4.30 -11.97
CA GLN A 273 -35.35 -5.41 -12.09
C GLN A 273 -33.96 -4.88 -12.42
N PHE A 274 -32.99 -5.31 -11.62
CA PHE A 274 -31.59 -4.92 -11.75
C PHE A 274 -30.75 -6.10 -12.21
N GLU A 275 -29.87 -5.86 -13.19
CA GLU A 275 -29.02 -6.92 -13.78
C GLU A 275 -27.70 -7.06 -13.02
N SER A 276 -27.11 -5.94 -12.62
CA SER A 276 -25.87 -5.96 -11.86
C SER A 276 -25.61 -4.69 -11.08
N VAL A 277 -24.79 -4.83 -10.05
CA VAL A 277 -24.37 -3.75 -9.16
C VAL A 277 -22.84 -3.70 -9.11
N TRP A 278 -22.30 -2.49 -9.10
CA TRP A 278 -20.89 -2.25 -8.81
C TRP A 278 -20.76 -1.34 -7.61
N GLY A 279 -19.91 -1.70 -6.67
CA GLY A 279 -19.37 -0.78 -5.68
C GLY A 279 -18.36 0.15 -6.33
N VAL A 280 -18.37 1.41 -5.89
CA VAL A 280 -17.47 2.47 -6.35
C VAL A 280 -16.56 2.89 -5.20
N TYR A 281 -15.25 2.93 -5.46
CA TYR A 281 -14.27 3.47 -4.51
C TYR A 281 -13.34 4.45 -5.22
N ASN A 282 -13.50 5.74 -4.93
CA ASN A 282 -12.64 6.79 -5.43
C ASN A 282 -12.04 7.56 -4.25
N LYS A 283 -10.75 7.34 -3.98
CA LYS A 283 -10.07 7.88 -2.79
C LYS A 283 -10.18 9.41 -2.70
N THR A 284 -10.04 10.09 -3.83
CA THR A 284 -10.07 11.56 -3.90
C THR A 284 -11.47 12.09 -3.59
N LEU A 285 -12.50 11.54 -4.23
CA LEU A 285 -13.89 11.96 -4.00
C LEU A 285 -14.34 11.66 -2.57
N ILE A 286 -13.99 10.48 -2.05
CA ILE A 286 -14.23 10.09 -0.66
C ILE A 286 -13.57 11.12 0.27
N SER A 287 -12.27 11.35 0.15
CA SER A 287 -11.58 12.29 1.05
C SER A 287 -12.19 13.69 1.03
N ARG A 288 -12.64 14.17 -0.14
CA ARG A 288 -13.32 15.47 -0.29
C ARG A 288 -14.66 15.47 0.43
N PHE A 289 -15.51 14.47 0.19
CA PHE A 289 -16.83 14.33 0.81
C PHE A 289 -16.77 14.27 2.34
N TYR A 290 -15.86 13.47 2.91
CA TYR A 290 -15.72 13.36 4.37
C TYR A 290 -15.17 14.66 5.01
N LYS A 291 -14.27 15.36 4.31
CA LYS A 291 -13.77 16.65 4.80
C LYS A 291 -14.90 17.69 4.85
N GLU A 292 -15.72 17.77 3.79
CA GLU A 292 -16.90 18.63 3.80
C GLU A 292 -17.89 18.24 4.88
N TYR A 293 -18.14 16.94 5.07
CA TYR A 293 -19.04 16.46 6.13
C TYR A 293 -18.62 16.98 7.52
N GLY A 294 -17.32 16.89 7.83
CA GLY A 294 -16.77 17.39 9.09
C GLY A 294 -16.90 18.91 9.23
N ILE A 295 -16.56 19.66 8.17
CA ILE A 295 -16.67 21.13 8.16
C ILE A 295 -18.13 21.57 8.36
N TRP A 296 -19.06 20.96 7.64
CA TRP A 296 -20.46 21.34 7.69
C TRP A 296 -21.16 20.90 8.96
N SER A 297 -20.81 19.74 9.52
CA SER A 297 -21.30 19.33 10.84
C SER A 297 -20.97 20.34 11.94
N GLU A 298 -19.84 21.04 11.84
CA GLU A 298 -19.51 22.14 12.77
C GLU A 298 -20.25 23.44 12.41
N ARG A 299 -20.35 23.77 11.11
CA ARG A 299 -21.01 25.01 10.66
C ARG A 299 -22.49 25.05 10.99
N ILE A 300 -23.21 23.95 10.84
CA ILE A 300 -24.67 23.93 11.09
C ILE A 300 -25.03 24.24 12.55
N LYS A 301 -24.08 24.12 13.49
CA LYS A 301 -24.28 24.55 14.89
C LYS A 301 -24.48 26.06 15.00
N ASN A 302 -23.96 26.84 14.06
CA ASN A 302 -24.22 28.28 13.95
C ASN A 302 -25.41 28.56 13.03
N LYS A 303 -26.61 28.53 13.64
CA LYS A 303 -27.89 28.71 12.93
C LYS A 303 -28.00 30.04 12.18
N THR A 304 -27.44 31.12 12.73
CA THR A 304 -27.59 32.47 12.16
C THR A 304 -26.99 32.63 10.77
N ILE A 305 -25.92 31.89 10.47
CA ILE A 305 -25.19 31.99 9.19
C ILE A 305 -25.55 30.84 8.25
N PHE A 306 -25.63 29.61 8.79
CA PHE A 306 -25.69 28.39 8.00
C PHE A 306 -27.07 27.70 7.98
N GLN A 307 -28.03 28.19 8.76
CA GLN A 307 -29.42 27.73 8.73
C GLN A 307 -30.34 28.93 8.49
N LYS A 308 -30.09 29.64 7.38
CA LYS A 308 -30.96 30.74 6.99
C LYS A 308 -32.37 30.22 6.72
N GLU A 309 -33.34 30.92 7.31
CA GLU A 309 -34.78 30.69 7.14
C GLU A 309 -35.45 31.91 6.51
N ASP A 310 -34.71 32.66 5.68
CA ASP A 310 -35.23 33.83 4.96
C ASP A 310 -36.42 33.47 4.05
N TRP A 311 -36.49 32.23 3.58
CA TRP A 311 -37.64 31.65 2.89
C TRP A 311 -38.91 31.51 3.74
N ARG A 312 -38.82 31.47 5.08
CA ARG A 312 -40.01 31.40 5.97
C ARG A 312 -40.77 32.73 6.06
N ASN A 313 -40.13 33.84 5.72
CA ASN A 313 -40.74 35.17 5.82
C ASN A 313 -41.89 35.39 4.80
N SER A 314 -42.12 34.45 3.87
CA SER A 314 -43.09 34.61 2.78
C SER A 314 -44.55 34.32 3.16
N LYS A 315 -44.87 33.85 4.38
CA LYS A 315 -46.19 33.30 4.74
C LYS A 315 -46.68 32.20 3.77
N ASP A 316 -45.76 31.59 3.04
CA ASP A 316 -46.10 30.64 1.98
C ASP A 316 -46.21 29.23 2.55
N VAL A 317 -47.45 28.81 2.79
CA VAL A 317 -47.79 27.49 3.35
C VAL A 317 -47.24 26.35 2.47
N LEU A 318 -47.19 26.53 1.14
CA LEU A 318 -46.68 25.52 0.23
C LEU A 318 -45.16 25.36 0.42
N ARG A 319 -44.43 26.46 0.56
CA ARG A 319 -42.98 26.42 0.78
C ARG A 319 -42.61 25.76 2.11
N GLU A 320 -43.33 26.09 3.18
CA GLU A 320 -43.16 25.43 4.48
C GLU A 320 -43.44 23.93 4.39
N TRP A 321 -44.48 23.54 3.67
CA TRP A 321 -44.77 22.14 3.41
C TRP A 321 -43.67 21.47 2.57
N VAL A 322 -43.15 22.10 1.52
CA VAL A 322 -42.03 21.55 0.73
C VAL A 322 -40.81 21.32 1.63
N TYR A 323 -40.49 22.25 2.53
CA TYR A 323 -39.40 22.07 3.48
C TYR A 323 -39.68 20.93 4.48
N SER A 324 -40.92 20.78 4.97
CA SER A 324 -41.26 19.67 5.87
C SER A 324 -41.11 18.30 5.19
N GLN A 325 -41.40 18.19 3.89
CA GLN A 325 -41.15 16.97 3.12
C GLN A 325 -39.66 16.62 3.03
N PHE A 326 -38.78 17.63 2.96
CA PHE A 326 -37.34 17.41 3.07
C PHE A 326 -36.96 16.86 4.46
N GLU A 327 -37.49 17.44 5.53
CA GLU A 327 -37.22 16.97 6.89
C GLU A 327 -37.72 15.53 7.12
N GLU A 328 -38.90 15.20 6.61
CA GLU A 328 -39.43 13.83 6.62
C GLU A 328 -38.49 12.88 5.89
N ARG A 329 -38.02 13.26 4.70
CA ARG A 329 -37.03 12.46 3.95
C ARG A 329 -35.74 12.24 4.74
N VAL A 330 -35.24 13.24 5.44
CA VAL A 330 -34.04 13.10 6.29
C VAL A 330 -34.28 12.13 7.45
N LYS A 331 -35.46 12.18 8.07
CA LYS A 331 -35.86 11.36 9.24
C LYS A 331 -36.06 9.88 8.89
N GLU A 332 -36.31 9.53 7.62
CA GLU A 332 -36.39 8.14 7.16
C GLU A 332 -35.09 7.35 7.40
N PHE A 333 -33.98 8.06 7.57
CA PHE A 333 -32.66 7.48 7.75
C PHE A 333 -32.19 7.69 9.18
N ASP A 334 -32.28 6.64 9.99
CA ASP A 334 -31.96 6.65 11.42
C ASP A 334 -30.48 6.97 11.76
N TRP A 335 -29.56 6.88 10.78
CA TRP A 335 -28.19 7.38 10.91
C TRP A 335 -28.09 8.91 10.94
N ASN A 336 -29.14 9.63 10.54
CA ASN A 336 -29.21 11.09 10.65
C ASN A 336 -29.62 11.56 12.06
N SER A 337 -29.21 10.83 13.09
CA SER A 337 -29.46 11.19 14.48
C SER A 337 -28.43 12.22 14.99
N GLY A 338 -28.90 13.20 15.76
CA GLY A 338 -28.06 14.21 16.40
C GLY A 338 -27.88 15.51 15.62
N GLU A 339 -26.91 16.32 16.04
CA GLU A 339 -26.65 17.68 15.52
C GLU A 339 -25.60 17.71 14.40
N LYS A 340 -25.58 16.70 13.53
CA LYS A 340 -24.67 16.66 12.35
C LYS A 340 -25.45 16.94 11.08
N ILE A 341 -24.74 17.33 10.02
CA ILE A 341 -25.36 17.48 8.70
C ILE A 341 -25.91 16.12 8.25
N PRO A 342 -27.14 16.03 7.73
CA PRO A 342 -27.70 14.75 7.33
C PRO A 342 -26.98 14.21 6.08
N ILE A 343 -27.05 12.90 5.90
CA ILE A 343 -26.66 12.21 4.66
C ILE A 343 -27.89 11.50 4.11
N VAL A 344 -28.26 11.85 2.87
CA VAL A 344 -29.42 11.31 2.17
C VAL A 344 -28.94 10.52 0.95
N PRO A 345 -29.29 9.23 0.83
CA PRO A 345 -29.10 8.47 -0.40
C PRO A 345 -29.98 9.04 -1.52
N VAL A 346 -29.38 9.27 -2.68
CA VAL A 346 -30.04 9.84 -3.86
C VAL A 346 -29.62 9.09 -5.12
N ILE A 347 -30.40 9.26 -6.17
CA ILE A 347 -30.27 8.58 -7.46
C ILE A 347 -30.02 9.61 -8.56
N HIS A 348 -29.11 9.26 -9.47
CA HIS A 348 -28.92 9.93 -10.74
C HIS A 348 -29.07 8.92 -11.89
N GLY A 349 -30.01 9.16 -12.81
CA GLY A 349 -30.25 8.31 -13.97
C GLY A 349 -29.34 8.67 -15.14
N THR A 350 -28.74 7.66 -15.79
CA THR A 350 -27.81 7.87 -16.92
C THR A 350 -27.63 6.57 -17.73
N SER A 351 -26.60 6.51 -18.58
CA SER A 351 -26.17 5.26 -19.23
C SER A 351 -24.97 4.64 -18.50
N LEU A 352 -24.79 3.32 -18.63
CA LEU A 352 -23.75 2.59 -17.91
C LEU A 352 -22.34 3.15 -18.17
N GLY A 353 -22.03 3.49 -19.42
CA GLY A 353 -20.75 4.10 -19.78
C GLY A 353 -20.54 5.45 -19.08
N LYS A 354 -21.54 6.33 -19.13
CA LYS A 354 -21.50 7.64 -18.44
C LYS A 354 -21.42 7.48 -16.93
N ALA A 355 -22.10 6.49 -16.34
CA ALA A 355 -22.02 6.20 -14.91
C ALA A 355 -20.59 5.89 -14.48
N PHE A 356 -19.87 5.04 -15.21
CA PHE A 356 -18.45 4.77 -14.92
C PHE A 356 -17.59 6.03 -15.03
N LYS A 357 -17.81 6.88 -16.05
CA LYS A 357 -17.07 8.15 -16.20
C LYS A 357 -17.32 9.09 -15.02
N ILE A 358 -18.59 9.32 -14.66
CA ILE A 358 -18.98 10.15 -13.51
C ILE A 358 -18.38 9.59 -12.21
N CYS A 359 -18.40 8.27 -12.00
CA CYS A 359 -17.80 7.67 -10.82
C CYS A 359 -16.26 7.78 -10.78
N ASN A 360 -15.61 7.88 -11.94
CA ASN A 360 -14.17 8.09 -12.04
C ASN A 360 -13.79 9.55 -11.77
N THR A 361 -14.49 10.52 -12.33
CA THR A 361 -14.13 11.94 -12.24
C THR A 361 -14.84 12.70 -11.13
N GLY A 362 -15.95 12.17 -10.63
CA GLY A 362 -16.92 12.89 -9.82
C GLY A 362 -18.04 13.49 -10.67
N PHE A 363 -19.10 13.91 -10.00
CA PHE A 363 -20.13 14.74 -10.62
C PHE A 363 -19.54 16.11 -10.98
N ALA A 364 -20.03 16.71 -12.05
CA ALA A 364 -19.62 18.02 -12.51
C ALA A 364 -20.85 18.88 -12.81
N ILE A 365 -20.75 20.19 -12.53
CA ILE A 365 -21.79 21.16 -12.90
C ILE A 365 -21.55 21.58 -14.34
N LEU A 366 -22.29 20.98 -15.27
CA LEU A 366 -22.15 21.21 -16.71
C LEU A 366 -23.13 22.29 -17.17
N SER A 367 -23.03 23.49 -16.61
CA SER A 367 -23.95 24.61 -16.86
C SER A 367 -24.00 25.09 -18.31
N THR A 368 -23.04 24.69 -19.13
CA THR A 368 -23.05 24.93 -20.58
C THR A 368 -24.01 24.00 -21.33
N LEU A 369 -24.39 22.86 -20.75
CA LEU A 369 -25.25 21.86 -21.39
C LEU A 369 -26.73 22.09 -21.08
N ASP A 370 -27.05 22.45 -19.83
CA ASP A 370 -28.42 22.70 -19.39
C ASP A 370 -28.42 23.79 -18.31
N LYS A 371 -29.38 24.72 -18.42
CA LYS A 371 -29.63 25.73 -17.39
C LYS A 371 -30.27 25.11 -16.15
N GLY A 372 -31.05 24.04 -16.31
CA GLY A 372 -31.82 23.42 -15.23
C GLY A 372 -33.01 24.29 -14.79
N TYR A 373 -34.15 23.66 -14.50
CA TYR A 373 -35.38 24.38 -14.13
C TYR A 373 -35.30 25.05 -12.76
N TYR A 374 -34.69 24.35 -11.80
CA TYR A 374 -34.61 24.76 -10.40
C TYR A 374 -33.23 25.23 -9.97
N GLY A 375 -32.42 25.69 -10.92
CA GLY A 375 -31.09 26.23 -10.65
C GLY A 375 -29.98 25.55 -11.45
N GLN A 376 -28.85 26.23 -11.51
CA GLN A 376 -27.63 25.66 -12.04
C GLN A 376 -27.03 24.69 -11.01
N GLY A 377 -26.92 23.41 -11.36
CA GLY A 377 -26.33 22.42 -10.47
C GLY A 377 -26.39 20.98 -10.96
N ILE A 378 -26.08 20.05 -10.06
CA ILE A 378 -26.23 18.61 -10.29
C ILE A 378 -27.61 18.19 -9.80
N TYR A 379 -28.34 17.51 -10.67
CA TYR A 379 -29.71 17.05 -10.44
C TYR A 379 -29.73 15.60 -9.98
N VAL A 380 -30.34 15.35 -8.81
CA VAL A 380 -30.53 14.02 -8.23
C VAL A 380 -31.90 13.94 -7.52
N THR A 381 -32.39 12.74 -7.30
CA THR A 381 -33.71 12.49 -6.68
C THR A 381 -33.63 11.33 -5.70
N SER A 382 -34.48 11.27 -4.67
CA SER A 382 -34.61 10.05 -3.85
C SER A 382 -35.52 9.00 -4.50
N TYR A 383 -36.03 9.24 -5.72
CA TYR A 383 -37.02 8.38 -6.36
C TYR A 383 -36.43 7.66 -7.57
N THR A 384 -36.19 6.36 -7.43
CA THR A 384 -35.61 5.53 -8.50
C THR A 384 -36.42 5.62 -9.78
N LYS A 385 -37.76 5.52 -9.71
CA LYS A 385 -38.65 5.62 -10.87
C LYS A 385 -38.55 6.95 -11.60
N TYR A 386 -38.40 8.05 -10.86
CA TYR A 386 -38.27 9.38 -11.46
C TYR A 386 -36.93 9.53 -12.20
N ALA A 387 -35.85 9.01 -11.61
CA ALA A 387 -34.53 9.04 -12.25
C ALA A 387 -34.48 8.29 -13.59
N LEU A 388 -35.33 7.28 -13.80
CA LEU A 388 -35.32 6.45 -15.02
C LEU A 388 -35.60 7.23 -16.30
N GLN A 389 -36.34 8.34 -16.23
CA GLN A 389 -36.60 9.16 -17.41
C GLN A 389 -35.32 9.79 -17.98
N TYR A 390 -34.25 9.87 -17.18
CA TYR A 390 -32.95 10.39 -17.58
C TYR A 390 -31.96 9.29 -18.03
N CYS A 391 -32.35 8.02 -17.94
CA CYS A 391 -31.56 6.89 -18.41
C CYS A 391 -31.58 6.79 -19.95
N ASN A 392 -30.95 7.75 -20.61
CA ASN A 392 -30.84 7.82 -22.07
C ASN A 392 -29.56 7.11 -22.53
N GLY A 393 -29.69 5.95 -23.17
CA GLY A 393 -28.56 5.22 -23.79
C GLY A 393 -28.83 3.75 -24.03
N ALA A 394 -27.90 3.07 -24.71
CA ALA A 394 -28.02 1.66 -25.07
C ALA A 394 -28.09 0.71 -23.85
N VAL A 395 -27.43 1.08 -22.76
CA VAL A 395 -27.44 0.32 -21.50
C VAL A 395 -27.79 1.28 -20.36
N PRO A 396 -29.03 1.24 -19.83
CA PRO A 396 -29.47 2.15 -18.77
C PRO A 396 -28.79 1.82 -17.44
N ALA A 397 -28.44 2.85 -16.70
CA ALA A 397 -27.86 2.69 -15.37
C ALA A 397 -28.28 3.80 -14.42
N LEU A 398 -28.26 3.48 -13.14
CA LEU A 398 -28.42 4.43 -12.05
C LEU A 398 -27.08 4.57 -11.34
N ILE A 399 -26.80 5.78 -10.88
CA ILE A 399 -25.80 6.03 -9.86
C ILE A 399 -26.55 6.24 -8.55
N VAL A 400 -26.24 5.43 -7.54
CA VAL A 400 -26.64 5.68 -6.16
C VAL A 400 -25.53 6.49 -5.51
N ALA A 401 -25.86 7.65 -4.99
CA ALA A 401 -24.93 8.58 -4.38
C ALA A 401 -25.38 8.93 -2.95
N TYR A 402 -24.45 9.39 -2.13
CA TYR A 402 -24.75 10.03 -0.85
C TYR A 402 -24.64 11.53 -1.00
N LEU A 403 -25.69 12.22 -0.56
CA LEU A 403 -25.83 13.67 -0.58
C LEU A 403 -25.73 14.24 0.84
N GLN A 404 -24.96 15.31 1.00
CA GLN A 404 -25.00 16.22 2.14
C GLN A 404 -25.83 17.45 1.73
N PRO A 405 -27.16 17.48 2.00
CA PRO A 405 -28.02 18.55 1.48
C PRO A 405 -27.76 19.92 2.16
N GLY A 406 -27.12 19.93 3.33
CA GLY A 406 -26.90 21.16 4.10
C GLY A 406 -28.23 21.80 4.51
N ASN A 407 -28.31 23.12 4.38
CA ASN A 407 -29.55 23.89 4.47
C ASN A 407 -30.17 24.02 3.06
N PRO A 408 -31.24 23.28 2.73
CA PRO A 408 -31.87 23.41 1.43
C PRO A 408 -32.67 24.71 1.32
N TYR A 409 -32.77 25.25 0.11
CA TYR A 409 -33.78 26.25 -0.23
C TYR A 409 -35.01 25.53 -0.82
N PRO A 410 -36.19 25.58 -0.18
CA PRO A 410 -37.40 24.96 -0.71
C PRO A 410 -37.94 25.75 -1.90
N VAL A 411 -37.83 25.22 -3.12
CA VAL A 411 -38.29 25.85 -4.37
C VAL A 411 -39.74 25.45 -4.67
N ILE A 412 -40.56 26.44 -5.02
CA ILE A 412 -41.96 26.25 -5.47
C ILE A 412 -42.24 26.98 -6.79
N GLU A 413 -41.29 27.81 -7.24
CA GLU A 413 -41.45 28.70 -8.37
C GLU A 413 -41.41 27.91 -9.68
N SER A 414 -42.47 28.03 -10.48
CA SER A 414 -42.52 27.44 -11.80
C SER A 414 -41.39 27.97 -12.69
N PRO A 415 -40.70 27.12 -13.47
CA PRO A 415 -39.69 27.58 -14.44
C PRO A 415 -40.27 28.48 -15.54
N LEU A 416 -41.60 28.55 -15.67
CA LEU A 416 -42.29 29.41 -16.62
C LEU A 416 -42.52 30.84 -16.11
N ASN A 417 -42.42 31.06 -14.79
CA ASN A 417 -42.63 32.37 -14.20
C ASN A 417 -41.39 33.26 -14.41
N PRO A 418 -41.52 34.60 -14.50
CA PRO A 418 -40.35 35.49 -14.57
C PRO A 418 -39.43 35.38 -13.35
N ASP A 419 -40.02 35.23 -12.16
CA ASP A 419 -39.32 35.07 -10.89
C ASP A 419 -39.02 33.60 -10.59
N ASN A 420 -38.36 32.91 -11.52
CA ASN A 420 -37.99 31.49 -11.41
C ASN A 420 -36.55 31.26 -10.93
N PHE A 421 -36.12 30.00 -10.91
CA PHE A 421 -34.73 29.59 -10.61
C PHE A 421 -33.95 29.11 -11.83
N VAL A 422 -34.46 29.22 -13.06
CA VAL A 422 -33.85 28.64 -14.26
C VAL A 422 -32.44 29.18 -14.47
N GLY A 423 -31.43 28.30 -14.42
CA GLY A 423 -30.02 28.69 -14.58
C GLY A 423 -29.45 29.57 -13.47
N LYS A 424 -30.20 29.85 -12.39
CA LYS A 424 -29.72 30.67 -11.28
C LYS A 424 -28.87 29.83 -10.32
N PRO A 425 -27.83 30.41 -9.68
CA PRO A 425 -27.10 29.71 -8.63
C PRO A 425 -28.02 29.43 -7.42
N VAL A 426 -27.62 28.46 -6.59
CA VAL A 426 -28.27 28.21 -5.29
C VAL A 426 -28.23 29.49 -4.44
N PRO A 427 -29.34 29.89 -3.78
CA PRO A 427 -29.40 31.11 -2.98
C PRO A 427 -28.33 31.20 -1.88
N PRO A 428 -27.78 32.40 -1.61
CA PRO A 428 -26.75 32.58 -0.58
C PRO A 428 -27.22 32.20 0.83
N GLY A 429 -26.54 31.22 1.43
CA GLY A 429 -26.90 30.66 2.75
C GLY A 429 -27.57 29.29 2.68
N HIS A 430 -27.80 28.80 1.46
CA HIS A 430 -28.29 27.46 1.18
C HIS A 430 -27.22 26.63 0.46
N GLN A 431 -27.32 25.30 0.52
CA GLN A 431 -26.34 24.37 -0.08
C GLN A 431 -26.92 23.59 -1.26
N CYS A 432 -28.23 23.46 -1.32
CA CYS A 432 -28.96 22.94 -2.47
C CYS A 432 -30.32 23.63 -2.59
N ASN A 433 -30.95 23.48 -3.76
CA ASN A 433 -32.38 23.70 -3.89
C ASN A 433 -33.08 22.34 -3.72
N TYR A 434 -34.18 22.33 -2.99
CA TYR A 434 -35.06 21.17 -2.82
C TYR A 434 -36.42 21.50 -3.38
N VAL A 435 -36.96 20.63 -4.23
CA VAL A 435 -38.27 20.84 -4.85
C VAL A 435 -39.08 19.56 -4.81
N ARG A 436 -40.39 19.71 -4.63
CA ARG A 436 -41.37 18.63 -4.86
C ARG A 436 -41.94 18.79 -6.26
N VAL A 437 -41.74 17.78 -7.10
CA VAL A 437 -42.08 17.82 -8.52
C VAL A 437 -43.35 17.00 -8.77
N SER A 438 -44.33 17.63 -9.40
CA SER A 438 -45.57 17.02 -9.90
C SER A 438 -45.29 15.78 -10.75
N LYS A 439 -46.06 14.70 -10.55
CA LYS A 439 -45.97 13.51 -11.41
C LYS A 439 -46.44 13.84 -12.82
N GLY A 440 -45.55 13.74 -13.79
CA GLY A 440 -45.86 13.80 -15.23
C GLY A 440 -45.40 15.06 -15.95
N ARG A 441 -45.15 16.19 -15.26
CA ARG A 441 -44.78 17.45 -15.92
C ARG A 441 -43.39 17.97 -15.61
N GLY A 442 -42.74 17.43 -14.58
CA GLY A 442 -41.44 17.92 -14.17
C GLY A 442 -41.48 19.33 -13.58
N TYR A 443 -42.67 19.86 -13.23
CA TYR A 443 -42.89 21.18 -12.61
C TYR A 443 -43.09 21.06 -11.10
N PRO A 444 -42.86 22.13 -10.31
CA PRO A 444 -43.16 22.12 -8.89
C PRO A 444 -44.63 21.80 -8.65
N VAL A 445 -44.91 21.10 -7.55
CA VAL A 445 -46.29 20.94 -7.09
C VAL A 445 -46.93 22.30 -6.79
N THR A 446 -48.23 22.40 -6.99
CA THR A 446 -49.00 23.62 -6.65
C THR A 446 -49.81 23.47 -5.37
N ALA A 447 -49.89 22.26 -4.82
CA ALA A 447 -50.62 21.98 -3.58
C ALA A 447 -49.95 20.85 -2.76
N PRO A 448 -50.03 20.89 -1.41
CA PRO A 448 -49.48 19.86 -0.51
C PRO A 448 -50.01 18.43 -0.72
N THR A 449 -51.20 18.29 -1.31
CA THR A 449 -51.85 16.97 -1.51
C THR A 449 -51.44 16.30 -2.81
N GLU A 450 -50.65 16.98 -3.65
CA GLU A 450 -50.28 16.50 -4.96
C GLU A 450 -49.27 15.34 -4.87
N LYS A 451 -49.54 14.27 -5.62
CA LYS A 451 -48.58 13.18 -5.77
C LYS A 451 -47.33 13.72 -6.47
N SER A 452 -46.19 13.56 -5.82
CA SER A 452 -44.94 14.16 -6.28
C SER A 452 -43.73 13.25 -6.11
N TYR A 453 -42.66 13.62 -6.78
CA TYR A 453 -41.29 13.18 -6.52
C TYR A 453 -40.53 14.32 -5.83
N ASP A 454 -39.33 14.07 -5.32
CA ASP A 454 -38.39 15.14 -4.99
C ASP A 454 -37.25 15.24 -5.98
N GLU A 455 -36.64 16.41 -5.97
CA GLU A 455 -35.41 16.67 -6.66
C GLU A 455 -34.53 17.60 -5.82
N PHE A 456 -33.23 17.31 -5.85
CA PHE A 456 -32.19 18.11 -5.24
C PHE A 456 -31.31 18.68 -6.34
N VAL A 457 -31.10 20.00 -6.31
CA VAL A 457 -30.17 20.68 -7.21
C VAL A 457 -28.98 21.18 -6.42
N ILE A 458 -27.82 20.61 -6.70
CA ILE A 458 -26.63 20.76 -5.87
C ILE A 458 -25.66 21.70 -6.55
N GLY A 459 -25.33 22.81 -5.88
CA GLY A 459 -24.41 23.83 -6.39
C GLY A 459 -22.93 23.52 -6.16
N GLN A 460 -22.61 22.44 -5.43
CA GLN A 460 -21.23 22.05 -5.10
C GLN A 460 -21.03 20.53 -5.19
N GLU A 461 -20.12 20.10 -6.06
CA GLU A 461 -19.81 18.68 -6.29
C GLU A 461 -19.38 17.93 -5.03
N ALA A 462 -18.75 18.63 -4.08
CA ALA A 462 -18.21 18.06 -2.86
C ALA A 462 -19.27 17.46 -1.93
N PHE A 463 -20.53 17.91 -2.07
CA PHE A 463 -21.67 17.41 -1.29
C PHE A 463 -22.26 16.12 -1.82
N LEU A 464 -21.76 15.60 -2.94
CA LEU A 464 -22.28 14.41 -3.57
C LEU A 464 -21.15 13.42 -3.84
N ILE A 465 -21.36 12.17 -3.43
CA ILE A 465 -20.40 11.10 -3.72
C ILE A 465 -21.09 9.88 -4.32
N PRO A 466 -20.65 9.40 -5.51
CA PRO A 466 -21.18 8.17 -6.06
C PRO A 466 -20.64 6.96 -5.29
N VAL A 467 -21.53 6.03 -4.95
CA VAL A 467 -21.20 4.85 -4.12
C VAL A 467 -21.51 3.55 -4.84
N PHE A 468 -22.59 3.52 -5.63
CA PHE A 468 -22.96 2.35 -6.41
C PHE A 468 -23.34 2.73 -7.84
N ILE A 469 -23.03 1.83 -8.78
CA ILE A 469 -23.62 1.83 -10.13
C ILE A 469 -24.57 0.64 -10.18
N VAL A 470 -25.78 0.85 -10.69
CA VAL A 470 -26.80 -0.20 -10.81
C VAL A 470 -27.25 -0.25 -12.27
N GLN A 471 -26.96 -1.36 -12.95
CA GLN A 471 -27.46 -1.60 -14.30
C GLN A 471 -28.91 -2.09 -14.21
N ILE A 472 -29.78 -1.42 -14.95
CA ILE A 472 -31.20 -1.75 -15.03
C ILE A 472 -31.42 -2.74 -16.16
N SER A 473 -32.38 -3.64 -16.01
CA SER A 473 -32.74 -4.52 -17.13
C SER A 473 -33.33 -3.74 -18.30
N SER A 474 -32.84 -4.02 -19.50
CA SER A 474 -33.31 -3.34 -20.72
C SER A 474 -34.80 -3.58 -20.99
N VAL A 475 -35.32 -4.76 -20.65
CA VAL A 475 -36.75 -5.11 -20.79
C VAL A 475 -37.60 -4.23 -19.87
N GLU A 476 -37.13 -4.01 -18.64
CA GLU A 476 -37.84 -3.23 -17.64
C GLU A 476 -37.90 -1.75 -18.01
N LEU A 477 -36.81 -1.20 -18.57
CA LEU A 477 -36.80 0.18 -19.04
C LEU A 477 -37.88 0.42 -20.12
N ILE A 478 -38.03 -0.50 -21.07
CA ILE A 478 -39.06 -0.39 -22.12
C ILE A 478 -40.46 -0.37 -21.53
N ASN A 479 -40.73 -1.20 -20.52
CA ASN A 479 -42.03 -1.25 -19.86
C ASN A 479 -42.33 0.04 -19.09
N LEU A 480 -41.35 0.54 -18.34
CA LEU A 480 -41.47 1.77 -17.57
C LEU A 480 -41.58 3.01 -18.47
N GLN A 481 -40.83 3.07 -19.57
CA GLN A 481 -40.99 4.13 -20.56
C GLN A 481 -42.40 4.13 -21.19
N LYS A 482 -42.96 2.95 -21.48
CA LYS A 482 -44.35 2.84 -21.95
C LYS A 482 -45.36 3.32 -20.91
N GLU A 483 -45.15 3.01 -19.62
CA GLU A 483 -45.99 3.49 -18.53
C GLU A 483 -45.92 5.01 -18.40
N LEU A 484 -44.71 5.59 -18.40
CA LEU A 484 -44.50 7.03 -18.32
C LEU A 484 -45.12 7.77 -19.52
N MET A 485 -44.96 7.25 -20.75
CA MET A 485 -45.60 7.83 -21.94
C MET A 485 -47.14 7.76 -21.89
N ARG A 486 -47.72 6.73 -21.24
CA ARG A 486 -49.18 6.65 -21.06
C ARG A 486 -49.67 7.67 -20.04
N LEU A 487 -48.94 7.87 -18.95
CA LEU A 487 -49.27 8.87 -17.95
C LEU A 487 -49.23 10.27 -18.53
N ASP A 488 -48.21 10.58 -19.34
CA ASP A 488 -48.06 11.89 -19.98
C ASP A 488 -49.21 12.18 -20.96
N LYS A 489 -49.59 11.19 -21.80
CA LYS A 489 -50.77 11.29 -22.66
C LYS A 489 -52.08 11.51 -21.88
N SER A 490 -52.27 10.80 -20.76
CA SER A 490 -53.46 10.98 -19.92
C SER A 490 -53.50 12.37 -19.27
N ALA A 491 -52.34 12.92 -18.91
CA ALA A 491 -52.21 14.25 -18.34
C ALA A 491 -52.43 15.38 -19.38
N GLN A 492 -52.18 15.09 -20.66
CA GLN A 492 -52.51 16.00 -21.77
C GLN A 492 -54.00 15.98 -22.11
N THR A 493 -54.63 14.79 -22.22
CA THR A 493 -56.06 14.68 -22.57
C THR A 493 -57.02 15.16 -21.49
N GLY A 494 -56.58 15.21 -20.23
CA GLY A 494 -57.39 15.69 -19.10
C GLY A 494 -57.50 17.23 -19.00
N TYR A 495 -56.81 17.99 -19.86
CA TYR A 495 -56.80 19.45 -19.85
C TYR A 495 -57.37 20.09 -21.14
N ASP A 496 -57.91 19.28 -22.05
CA ASP A 496 -58.60 19.76 -23.27
C ASP A 496 -60.09 20.09 -23.04
N TYR A 497 -60.56 20.19 -21.80
CA TYR A 497 -61.92 20.63 -21.48
C TYR A 497 -61.88 21.73 -20.42
N GLU A 498 -62.49 22.88 -20.75
CA GLU A 498 -62.68 24.10 -19.95
C GLU A 498 -61.57 25.18 -20.00
N VAL A 499 -61.07 25.47 -21.21
CA VAL A 499 -60.81 26.86 -21.59
C VAL A 499 -61.77 27.23 -22.71
N LEU A 500 -62.99 27.59 -22.32
CA LEU A 500 -63.91 28.48 -23.02
C LEU A 500 -64.49 29.46 -22.02
#